data_AF-A0A438DIZ1-F1
#
_entry.id   AF-A0A438DIZ1-F1
#
_cell.length_a   1.000
_cell.length_b   1.000
_cell.length_c   1.000
_cell.angle_alpha   90.00
_cell.angle_beta   90.00
_cell.angle_gamma   90.00
#
_symmetry.space_group_name_H-M   'P 1'
#
loop_
_entity.id
_entity.type
_entity.pdbx_description
1 polymer ?
#
loop_
_entity_poly.entity_id
_entity_poly.type
_entity_poly.pdbx_seq_one_letter_code
_entity_poly.pdbx_strand_id
1 'polypeptide(L)'
;MGESERERERENGDDEGDESATKRRKRERKSFVVESKTFEIVAEEKRGKIQVAIWEKKKGIFSWVRLGPKSLGFFLESLDHCIKDGKGGKWEREWKESGRSYSLVRNENKAGFFLSWGWSIWRRNGIVLYPER
;
A
#
# COMPACT_ATOMS: atom_id res chain seq x y z
N MET A 1 -30.32 58.42 22.05
CA MET A 1 -29.16 57.82 21.36
C MET A 1 -29.21 56.33 21.62
N GLY A 2 -29.22 55.51 20.57
CA GLY A 2 -29.41 54.06 20.63
C GLY A 2 -30.10 53.61 19.34
N GLU A 3 -29.31 53.45 18.29
CA GLU A 3 -29.74 53.20 16.92
C GLU A 3 -30.33 51.79 16.75
N SER A 4 -31.38 51.72 15.94
CA SER A 4 -32.04 50.48 15.49
C SER A 4 -31.33 49.93 14.25
N GLU A 5 -30.69 48.78 14.36
CA GLU A 5 -30.13 48.06 13.21
C GLU A 5 -31.13 47.05 12.64
N ARG A 6 -31.42 47.23 11.34
CA ARG A 6 -32.07 46.26 10.45
C ARG A 6 -31.05 45.20 10.06
N GLU A 7 -31.47 43.95 9.87
CA GLU A 7 -30.95 43.05 8.82
C GLU A 7 -31.85 41.80 8.73
N ARG A 8 -32.72 41.72 7.71
CA ARG A 8 -32.57 41.04 6.40
C ARG A 8 -32.67 39.51 6.48
N GLU A 9 -33.88 39.03 6.19
CA GLU A 9 -34.18 37.67 5.72
C GLU A 9 -33.30 37.34 4.51
N ARG A 10 -32.69 36.15 4.51
CA ARG A 10 -32.04 35.55 3.33
C ARG A 10 -32.50 34.11 3.20
N GLU A 11 -33.45 33.91 2.31
CA GLU A 11 -33.74 32.63 1.66
C GLU A 11 -32.49 32.14 0.91
N ASN A 12 -32.12 30.88 1.08
CA ASN A 12 -31.29 30.09 0.17
C ASN A 12 -31.87 28.67 0.30
N GLY A 13 -32.64 28.15 -0.66
CA GLY A 13 -32.29 27.98 -2.05
C GLY A 13 -32.03 26.49 -2.24
N ASP A 14 -33.05 25.77 -2.71
CA ASP A 14 -33.00 24.33 -2.99
C ASP A 14 -31.91 24.03 -4.03
N ASP A 15 -30.86 23.29 -3.63
CA ASP A 15 -29.86 22.76 -4.56
C ASP A 15 -30.16 21.28 -4.80
N GLU A 16 -31.06 21.05 -5.77
CA GLU A 16 -31.19 19.79 -6.47
C GLU A 16 -29.90 19.49 -7.23
N GLY A 17 -29.27 18.36 -6.91
CA GLY A 17 -28.41 17.66 -7.86
C GLY A 17 -26.94 17.56 -7.46
N ASP A 18 -26.60 16.49 -6.74
CA ASP A 18 -25.34 15.81 -7.03
C ASP A 18 -25.60 14.35 -7.41
N GLU A 19 -26.18 14.19 -8.59
CA GLU A 19 -26.25 12.93 -9.34
C GLU A 19 -24.88 12.60 -9.99
N SER A 20 -23.75 12.88 -9.32
CA SER A 20 -22.40 12.58 -9.84
C SER A 20 -21.50 11.75 -8.91
N ALA A 21 -21.98 11.36 -7.71
CA ALA A 21 -21.14 10.71 -6.70
C ALA A 21 -20.87 9.20 -6.89
N THR A 22 -21.01 8.61 -8.09
CA THR A 22 -20.74 7.16 -8.30
C THR A 22 -19.85 6.83 -9.51
N LYS A 23 -18.78 7.60 -9.76
CA LYS A 23 -17.68 7.18 -10.66
C LYS A 23 -16.29 7.15 -10.02
N ARG A 24 -16.23 6.89 -8.71
CA ARG A 24 -15.03 7.15 -7.89
C ARG A 24 -14.34 5.92 -7.29
N ARG A 25 -14.24 4.80 -8.01
CA ARG A 25 -13.55 3.58 -7.54
C ARG A 25 -12.35 3.13 -8.37
N LYS A 26 -11.54 4.07 -8.91
CA LYS A 26 -10.29 3.69 -9.61
C LYS A 26 -9.06 3.56 -8.72
N ARG A 27 -9.17 3.98 -7.45
CA ARG A 27 -8.09 3.97 -6.46
C ARG A 27 -8.62 3.51 -5.11
N GLU A 28 -8.01 2.46 -4.56
CA GLU A 28 -8.28 1.95 -3.22
C GLU A 28 -7.04 2.18 -2.35
N ARG A 29 -7.25 2.59 -1.10
CA ARG A 29 -6.18 2.82 -0.13
C ARG A 29 -6.54 2.09 1.16
N LYS A 30 -5.60 1.30 1.68
CA LYS A 30 -5.69 0.66 2.98
C LYS A 30 -4.43 0.92 3.77
N SER A 31 -4.55 1.04 5.08
CA SER A 31 -3.41 1.19 5.98
C SER A 31 -3.55 0.25 7.16
N PHE A 32 -2.43 -0.28 7.62
CA PHE A 32 -2.36 -1.10 8.82
C PHE A 32 -1.03 -0.84 9.53
N VAL A 33 -0.99 -1.15 10.82
CA VAL A 33 0.19 -0.98 11.65
C VAL A 33 0.70 -2.35 12.06
N VAL A 34 2.00 -2.58 11.92
CA VAL A 34 2.69 -3.77 12.42
C VAL A 34 3.83 -3.26 13.28
N GLU A 35 3.74 -3.52 14.60
CA GLU A 35 4.72 -3.05 15.60
C GLU A 35 4.95 -1.53 15.52
N SER A 36 6.17 -1.09 15.19
CA SER A 36 6.54 0.33 15.08
C SER A 36 6.41 0.89 13.66
N LYS A 37 5.88 0.10 12.72
CA LYS A 37 5.80 0.42 11.29
C LYS A 37 4.36 0.63 10.86
N THR A 38 4.12 1.71 10.11
CA THR A 38 2.86 1.93 9.41
C THR A 38 3.01 1.53 7.95
N PHE A 39 2.15 0.62 7.50
CA PHE A 39 2.07 0.22 6.10
C PHE A 39 0.86 0.86 5.45
N GLU A 40 1.05 1.33 4.22
CA GLU A 40 -0.02 1.85 3.39
C GLU A 40 0.02 1.19 2.02
N ILE A 41 -1.09 0.57 1.66
CA ILE A 41 -1.30 -0.08 0.37
C ILE A 41 -2.22 0.81 -0.44
N VAL A 42 -1.75 1.21 -1.62
CA VAL A 42 -2.53 1.96 -2.60
C VAL A 42 -2.64 1.12 -3.86
N ALA A 43 -3.85 0.65 -4.17
CA ALA A 43 -4.16 0.01 -5.44
C ALA A 43 -4.76 1.05 -6.39
N GLU A 44 -4.23 1.13 -7.60
CA GLU A 44 -4.69 2.08 -8.63
C GLU A 44 -4.76 1.37 -9.98
N GLU A 45 -5.85 1.58 -10.72
CA GLU A 45 -5.98 1.06 -12.07
C GLU A 45 -5.53 2.13 -13.10
N LYS A 46 -4.49 1.82 -13.88
CA LYS A 46 -3.99 2.67 -14.97
C LYS A 46 -4.08 1.94 -16.29
N ARG A 47 -4.81 2.53 -17.25
CA ARG A 47 -4.99 1.99 -18.61
C ARG A 47 -5.42 0.51 -18.62
N GLY A 48 -6.38 0.13 -17.77
CA GLY A 48 -6.87 -1.25 -17.67
C GLY A 48 -5.94 -2.20 -16.89
N LYS A 49 -4.86 -1.69 -16.27
CA LYS A 49 -3.91 -2.50 -15.50
C LYS A 49 -3.86 -2.04 -14.05
N ILE A 50 -4.09 -2.97 -13.13
CA ILE A 50 -3.95 -2.73 -11.70
C ILE A 50 -2.46 -2.60 -11.35
N GLN A 51 -2.13 -1.58 -10.58
CA GLN A 51 -0.82 -1.39 -9.97
C GLN A 51 -1.00 -1.14 -8.49
N VAL A 52 -0.16 -1.76 -7.69
CA VAL A 52 -0.21 -1.64 -6.23
C VAL A 52 1.08 -1.01 -5.76
N ALA A 53 0.97 0.05 -4.96
CA ALA A 53 2.09 0.64 -4.23
C ALA A 53 1.96 0.28 -2.76
N ILE A 54 3.04 -0.23 -2.17
CA ILE A 54 3.14 -0.50 -0.74
C ILE A 54 4.16 0.46 -0.18
N TRP A 55 3.74 1.26 0.80
CA TRP A 55 4.57 2.18 1.56
C TRP A 55 4.75 1.61 2.96
N GLU A 56 5.96 1.74 3.49
CA GLU A 56 6.33 1.42 4.87
C GLU A 56 6.91 2.70 5.49
N LYS A 57 6.38 3.10 6.64
CA LYS A 57 6.83 4.28 7.39
C LYS A 57 7.26 3.85 8.78
N LYS A 58 8.44 4.30 9.21
CA LYS A 58 8.99 4.03 10.54
C LYS A 58 9.92 5.14 11.00
N LYS A 59 9.69 5.70 12.20
CA LYS A 59 10.57 6.71 12.84
C LYS A 59 11.02 7.85 11.90
N GLY A 60 10.12 8.33 11.04
CA GLY A 60 10.40 9.40 10.08
C GLY A 60 11.03 8.96 8.75
N ILE A 61 11.41 7.69 8.59
CA ILE A 61 11.88 7.10 7.33
C ILE A 61 10.69 6.48 6.60
N PHE A 62 10.68 6.57 5.27
CA PHE A 62 9.73 5.88 4.41
C PHE A 62 10.44 5.02 3.36
N SER A 63 9.96 3.82 3.14
CA SER A 63 10.32 2.92 2.04
C SER A 63 9.06 2.60 1.24
N TRP A 64 9.19 2.37 -0.07
CA TRP A 64 8.03 2.03 -0.89
C TRP A 64 8.42 1.20 -2.11
N VAL A 65 7.47 0.39 -2.59
CA VAL A 65 7.60 -0.47 -3.77
C VAL A 65 6.34 -0.34 -4.60
N ARG A 66 6.51 -0.40 -5.93
CA ARG A 66 5.40 -0.48 -6.87
C ARG A 66 5.43 -1.81 -7.59
N LEU A 67 4.32 -2.52 -7.51
CA LEU A 67 4.11 -3.85 -8.03
C LEU A 67 3.20 -3.77 -9.25
N GLY A 68 3.64 -4.36 -10.35
CA GLY A 68 2.74 -4.69 -11.46
C GLY A 68 1.97 -5.98 -11.19
N PRO A 69 1.07 -6.37 -12.12
CA PRO A 69 0.21 -7.53 -11.95
C PRO A 69 0.96 -8.84 -11.65
N LYS A 70 2.12 -9.06 -12.27
CA LYS A 70 2.93 -10.27 -12.07
C LYS A 70 3.60 -10.26 -10.70
N SER A 71 4.19 -9.12 -10.32
CA SER A 71 4.81 -8.96 -9.01
C SER A 71 3.78 -9.06 -7.87
N LEU A 72 2.57 -8.54 -8.08
CA LEU A 72 1.47 -8.66 -7.13
C LEU A 72 1.01 -10.12 -6.95
N GLY A 73 0.92 -10.89 -8.03
CA GLY A 73 0.59 -12.31 -7.97
C GLY A 73 1.59 -13.09 -7.09
N PHE A 74 2.89 -12.91 -7.36
CA PHE A 74 3.93 -13.53 -6.54
C PHE A 74 3.92 -13.06 -5.10
N PHE A 75 3.62 -11.78 -4.86
CA PHE A 75 3.49 -11.25 -3.51
C PHE A 75 2.42 -11.98 -2.69
N LEU A 76 1.22 -12.14 -3.28
CA LEU A 76 0.10 -12.78 -2.60
C LEU A 76 0.33 -14.27 -2.37
N GLU A 77 0.88 -14.97 -3.36
CA GLU A 77 1.30 -16.38 -3.23
C GLU A 77 2.28 -16.56 -2.05
N SER A 78 3.20 -15.62 -1.90
CA SER A 78 4.22 -15.64 -0.85
C SER A 78 3.63 -15.38 0.54
N LEU A 79 2.68 -14.45 0.64
CA LEU A 79 1.94 -14.20 1.88
C LEU A 79 1.09 -15.41 2.29
N ASP A 80 0.40 -16.02 1.32
CA ASP A 80 -0.39 -17.23 1.54
C ASP A 80 0.49 -18.38 2.06
N HIS A 81 1.68 -18.55 1.47
CA HIS A 81 2.67 -19.50 1.96
C HIS A 81 3.16 -19.16 3.37
N CYS A 82 3.41 -17.88 3.69
CA CYS A 82 3.78 -17.47 5.04
C CYS A 82 2.69 -17.74 6.09
N ILE A 83 1.41 -17.69 5.71
CA ILE A 83 0.28 -17.94 6.62
C ILE A 83 0.02 -19.45 6.77
N LYS A 84 0.07 -20.21 5.68
CA LYS A 84 -0.27 -21.64 5.65
C LYS A 84 0.86 -22.55 6.08
N ASP A 85 2.10 -22.24 5.68
CA ASP A 85 3.27 -23.05 6.01
C ASP A 85 3.87 -22.64 7.36
N GLY A 86 3.34 -23.27 8.42
CA GLY A 86 3.94 -23.28 9.75
C GLY A 86 5.25 -24.08 9.83
N LYS A 87 5.61 -24.83 8.77
CA LYS A 87 6.90 -25.50 8.63
C LYS A 87 7.87 -24.57 7.91
N GLY A 88 8.77 -23.99 8.69
CA GLY A 88 9.74 -22.98 8.28
C GLY A 88 10.75 -23.45 7.25
N GLY A 89 11.25 -22.50 6.47
CA GLY A 89 12.31 -22.69 5.50
C GLY A 89 12.62 -21.39 4.76
N LYS A 90 13.91 -21.11 4.54
CA LYS A 90 14.34 -20.00 3.70
C LYS A 90 14.00 -20.32 2.24
N TRP A 91 13.29 -19.44 1.57
CA TRP A 91 13.04 -19.56 0.13
C TRP A 91 13.21 -18.21 -0.55
N GLU A 92 13.61 -18.26 -1.81
CA GLU A 92 13.82 -17.09 -2.67
C GLU A 92 13.13 -17.32 -4.01
N ARG A 93 12.49 -16.28 -4.52
CA ARG A 93 11.91 -16.24 -5.87
C ARG A 93 12.43 -15.02 -6.60
N GLU A 94 12.99 -15.24 -7.78
CA GLU A 94 13.39 -14.17 -8.68
C GLU A 94 12.46 -14.12 -9.89
N TRP A 95 12.14 -12.91 -10.36
CA TRP A 95 11.39 -12.72 -11.60
C TRP A 95 11.73 -11.40 -12.28
N LYS A 96 11.29 -11.26 -13.52
CA LYS A 96 11.37 -10.00 -14.28
C LYS A 96 9.97 -9.48 -14.58
N GLU A 97 9.78 -8.17 -14.37
CA GLU A 97 8.58 -7.44 -14.75
C GLU A 97 8.97 -6.03 -15.24
N SER A 98 8.44 -5.62 -16.40
CA SER A 98 8.69 -4.30 -17.00
C SER A 98 10.18 -3.94 -17.12
N GLY A 99 11.02 -4.92 -17.49
CA GLY A 99 12.47 -4.74 -17.66
C GLY A 99 13.28 -4.67 -16.36
N ARG A 100 12.62 -4.82 -15.19
CA ARG A 100 13.28 -4.86 -13.88
C ARG A 100 13.29 -6.28 -13.34
N SER A 101 14.42 -6.69 -12.78
CA SER A 101 14.53 -7.93 -12.00
C SER A 101 14.15 -7.66 -10.56
N TYR A 102 13.28 -8.50 -10.01
CA TYR A 102 12.83 -8.48 -8.63
C TYR A 102 13.21 -9.80 -7.98
N SER A 103 13.48 -9.74 -6.67
CA SER A 103 13.61 -10.91 -5.82
C SER A 103 12.72 -10.75 -4.59
N LEU A 104 12.15 -11.87 -4.13
CA LEU A 104 11.42 -11.96 -2.89
C LEU A 104 11.99 -13.11 -2.09
N VAL A 105 12.44 -12.81 -0.88
CA VAL A 105 13.07 -13.78 0.00
C VAL A 105 12.27 -13.85 1.29
N ARG A 106 11.86 -15.06 1.68
CA ARG A 106 11.44 -15.35 3.05
C ARG A 106 12.68 -15.68 3.85
N ASN A 107 12.94 -14.88 4.87
CA ASN A 107 13.99 -15.08 5.85
C ASN A 107 13.39 -15.31 7.23
N GLU A 108 14.25 -15.77 8.14
CA GLU A 108 13.93 -15.99 9.53
C GLU A 108 15.00 -15.28 10.37
N ASN A 109 14.57 -14.52 11.37
CA ASN A 109 15.45 -13.95 12.38
C ASN A 109 14.97 -14.37 13.77
N LYS A 110 15.66 -13.94 14.83
CA LYS A 110 15.25 -14.22 16.21
C LYS A 110 13.84 -13.73 16.54
N ALA A 111 13.33 -12.71 15.82
CA ALA A 111 11.99 -12.16 15.98
C ALA A 111 10.90 -12.95 15.25
N GLY A 112 11.26 -13.82 14.30
CA GLY A 112 10.36 -14.65 13.53
C GLY A 112 10.62 -14.55 12.02
N PHE A 113 9.58 -14.87 11.23
CA PHE A 113 9.67 -14.87 9.78
C PHE A 113 9.42 -13.49 9.19
N PHE A 114 10.22 -13.11 8.20
CA PHE A 114 9.99 -11.89 7.43
C PHE A 114 10.21 -12.06 5.93
N LEU A 115 9.47 -11.28 5.16
CA LEU A 115 9.65 -11.16 3.73
C LEU A 115 10.51 -9.94 3.43
N SER A 116 11.60 -10.14 2.70
CA SER A 116 12.44 -9.07 2.15
C SER A 116 12.29 -9.02 0.64
N TRP A 117 11.95 -7.84 0.14
CA TRP A 117 11.93 -7.54 -1.30
C TRP A 117 13.29 -7.03 -1.78
N GLY A 118 13.65 -7.29 -3.02
CA GLY A 118 14.79 -6.69 -3.69
C GLY A 118 14.48 -6.39 -5.16
N TRP A 119 15.12 -5.35 -5.71
CA TRP A 119 15.18 -5.16 -7.17
C TRP A 119 16.62 -4.85 -7.60
N SER A 120 17.02 -5.35 -8.77
CA SER A 120 18.42 -5.31 -9.21
C SER A 120 18.68 -4.20 -10.23
N ILE A 121 19.62 -3.32 -9.90
CA ILE A 121 20.80 -3.11 -10.75
C ILE A 121 22.03 -3.66 -10.00
N TRP A 122 22.15 -3.41 -8.68
CA TRP A 122 23.02 -4.12 -7.73
C TRP A 122 22.31 -4.17 -6.37
N ARG A 123 22.02 -5.36 -5.83
CA ARG A 123 21.15 -5.65 -4.67
C ARG A 123 21.28 -4.67 -3.48
N ARG A 124 20.41 -3.65 -3.34
CA ARG A 124 20.46 -2.77 -2.15
C ARG A 124 19.19 -1.99 -1.74
N ASN A 125 18.03 -2.19 -2.36
CA ASN A 125 16.80 -1.51 -1.96
C ASN A 125 15.66 -2.52 -1.78
N GLY A 126 15.13 -2.62 -0.56
CA GLY A 126 14.14 -3.63 -0.18
C GLY A 126 13.19 -3.17 0.91
N ILE A 127 11.98 -3.74 0.91
CA ILE A 127 10.96 -3.57 1.97
C ILE A 127 10.94 -4.84 2.82
N VAL A 128 10.79 -4.66 4.13
CA VAL A 128 10.69 -5.75 5.11
C VAL A 128 9.28 -5.75 5.68
N LEU A 129 8.51 -6.79 5.37
CA LEU A 129 7.07 -6.82 5.68
C LEU A 129 6.72 -7.45 7.04
N TYR A 130 7.69 -7.99 7.81
CA TYR A 130 7.52 -8.53 9.18
C TYR A 130 8.86 -8.56 9.96
N PRO A 131 8.86 -8.93 11.25
CA PRO A 131 8.91 -8.02 12.40
C PRO A 131 10.32 -7.50 12.78
N GLU A 132 10.29 -6.48 13.62
CA GLU A 132 11.38 -5.94 14.41
C GLU A 132 11.09 -6.15 15.90
N ARG A 133 11.95 -6.91 16.57
CA ARG A 133 11.99 -6.95 18.05
C ARG A 133 12.68 -5.71 18.58
#